data_AF-A0A423X3T4-F1
#
_entry.id   AF-A0A423X3T4-F1
#
_cell.length_a   1.000
_cell.length_b   1.000
_cell.length_c   1.000
_cell.angle_alpha   90.00
_cell.angle_beta   90.00
_cell.angle_gamma   90.00
#
_symmetry.space_group_name_H-M   'P 1'
#
loop_
_entity.id
_entity.type
_entity.pdbx_description
1 polymer ?
#
loop_
_entity_poly.entity_id
_entity_poly.type
_entity_poly.pdbx_seq_one_letter_code
_entity_poly.pdbx_strand_id
1 'polypeptide(L)'
;MTSLWTKPTSPSGEAHIPSAVPLTETETRVRHPGRRFAQIVKLKPECYEKYKEVHSAVWSEVLHQIKTSNIVDYSIFYDDQTHILFATFKYVGYDYAGDMERMKENPKVREWWKMTDQFQESMVPGAKSSEDGVPAWWKPVEEVFYQA
;
A
#
# COMPACT_ATOMS: atom_id res chain seq x y z
N MET A 1 29.07 61.07 -18.76
CA MET A 1 28.72 59.78 -19.39
C MET A 1 27.28 59.47 -18.99
N THR A 2 26.35 59.84 -19.85
CA THR A 2 24.90 59.75 -19.64
C THR A 2 24.46 58.29 -19.78
N SER A 3 23.97 57.72 -18.67
CA SER A 3 23.45 56.35 -18.62
C SER A 3 22.12 56.27 -19.38
N LEU A 4 22.11 55.58 -20.51
CA LEU A 4 20.89 55.26 -21.26
C LEU A 4 20.23 54.06 -20.60
N TRP A 5 19.22 54.33 -19.78
CA TRP A 5 18.37 53.32 -19.17
C TRP A 5 17.38 52.79 -20.21
N THR A 6 17.54 51.54 -20.65
CA THR A 6 16.57 50.84 -21.51
C THR A 6 15.57 50.09 -20.62
N LYS A 7 14.27 50.33 -20.83
CA LYS A 7 13.20 49.59 -20.13
C LYS A 7 13.24 48.10 -20.50
N PRO A 8 13.06 47.16 -19.55
CA PRO A 8 12.78 45.78 -19.89
C PRO A 8 11.33 45.64 -20.36
N THR A 9 11.14 45.04 -21.54
CA THR A 9 9.83 44.63 -22.03
C THR A 9 9.34 43.45 -21.19
N SER A 10 8.16 43.57 -20.58
CA SER A 10 7.50 42.45 -19.91
C SER A 10 6.98 41.48 -20.98
N PRO A 11 7.31 40.18 -20.95
CA PRO A 11 6.54 39.21 -21.70
C PRO A 11 5.16 39.10 -21.05
N SER A 12 4.12 39.36 -21.82
CA SER A 12 2.74 39.01 -21.47
C SER A 12 2.63 37.49 -21.41
N GLY A 13 3.01 36.91 -20.28
CA GLY A 13 2.73 35.53 -19.94
C GLY A 13 1.26 35.44 -19.52
N GLU A 14 0.43 34.87 -20.36
CA GLU A 14 -0.89 34.38 -19.94
C GLU A 14 -0.72 33.48 -18.72
N ALA A 15 -1.51 33.75 -17.68
CA ALA A 15 -1.57 32.90 -16.51
C ALA A 15 -2.02 31.50 -16.96
N HIS A 16 -1.10 30.53 -16.93
CA HIS A 16 -1.41 29.13 -17.21
C HIS A 16 -2.18 28.58 -16.01
N ILE A 17 -3.49 28.80 -16.02
CA ILE A 17 -4.43 28.07 -15.17
C ILE A 17 -4.33 26.62 -15.65
N PRO A 18 -3.92 25.64 -14.81
CA PRO A 18 -3.94 24.26 -15.23
C PRO A 18 -5.39 23.90 -15.55
N SER A 19 -5.65 23.67 -16.83
CA SER A 19 -6.94 23.22 -17.32
C SER A 19 -7.23 21.89 -16.63
N ALA A 20 -8.14 21.90 -15.67
CA ALA A 20 -8.72 20.69 -15.12
C ALA A 20 -9.49 20.05 -16.27
N VAL A 21 -8.82 19.16 -17.00
CA VAL A 21 -9.45 18.37 -18.06
C VAL A 21 -10.59 17.61 -17.38
N PRO A 22 -11.85 17.90 -17.72
CA PRO A 22 -12.98 17.14 -17.19
C PRO A 22 -12.82 15.71 -17.71
N LEU A 23 -12.83 14.73 -16.80
CA LEU A 23 -12.90 13.32 -17.18
C LEU A 23 -14.11 13.14 -18.11
N THR A 24 -13.87 12.66 -19.33
CA THR A 24 -14.93 12.44 -20.32
C THR A 24 -15.81 11.28 -19.87
N GLU A 25 -17.11 11.37 -20.14
CA GLU A 25 -18.19 10.48 -19.71
C GLU A 25 -18.06 9.00 -20.17
N THR A 26 -16.94 8.59 -20.78
CA THR A 26 -16.75 7.28 -21.43
C THR A 26 -15.66 6.41 -20.80
N GLU A 27 -14.93 6.88 -19.79
CA GLU A 27 -14.05 6.00 -19.00
C GLU A 27 -14.86 5.26 -17.93
N THR A 28 -15.62 4.25 -18.34
CA THR A 28 -16.29 3.35 -17.41
C THR A 28 -15.20 2.68 -16.54
N ARG A 29 -15.05 3.13 -15.29
CA ARG A 29 -14.10 2.53 -14.35
C ARG A 29 -14.44 1.05 -14.19
N VAL A 30 -13.57 0.16 -14.67
CA VAL A 30 -13.75 -1.28 -14.52
C VAL A 30 -13.38 -1.66 -13.09
N ARG A 31 -14.34 -2.22 -12.35
CA ARG A 31 -14.10 -2.73 -11.00
C ARG A 31 -13.33 -4.04 -11.09
N HIS A 32 -12.32 -4.23 -10.25
CA HIS A 32 -11.63 -5.51 -10.18
C HIS A 32 -12.61 -6.62 -9.73
N PRO A 33 -12.68 -7.76 -10.43
CA PRO A 33 -13.61 -8.85 -10.11
C PRO A 33 -13.22 -9.64 -8.85
N GLY A 34 -12.31 -9.12 -8.00
CA GLY A 34 -11.68 -9.86 -6.91
C GLY A 34 -10.31 -10.40 -7.28
N ARG A 35 -9.39 -9.51 -7.70
CA ARG A 35 -7.98 -9.87 -7.94
C ARG A 35 -7.40 -10.43 -6.64
N ARG A 36 -6.84 -11.64 -6.68
CA ARG A 36 -6.25 -12.30 -5.51
C ARG A 36 -4.79 -11.92 -5.38
N PHE A 37 -4.37 -11.78 -4.14
CA PHE A 37 -2.99 -11.51 -3.76
C PHE A 37 -2.60 -12.51 -2.71
N ALA A 38 -1.37 -13.00 -2.81
CA ALA A 38 -0.76 -13.79 -1.77
C ALA A 38 0.67 -13.29 -1.57
N GLN A 39 1.12 -13.32 -0.31
CA GLN A 39 2.44 -12.87 0.09
C GLN A 39 2.91 -13.58 1.35
N ILE A 40 4.22 -13.67 1.52
CA ILE A 40 4.87 -14.34 2.65
C ILE A 40 5.87 -13.43 3.36
N VAL A 41 5.98 -13.62 4.67
CA VAL A 41 7.04 -13.05 5.50
C VAL A 41 7.42 -14.07 6.56
N LYS A 42 8.64 -14.01 7.09
CA LYS A 42 9.03 -14.88 8.20
C LYS A 42 8.62 -14.23 9.52
N LEU A 43 8.05 -15.01 10.43
CA LEU A 43 7.81 -14.61 11.80
C LEU A 43 8.98 -15.09 12.66
N LYS A 44 9.42 -14.25 13.59
CA LYS A 44 10.36 -14.67 14.64
C LYS A 44 9.65 -15.68 15.54
N PRO A 45 10.18 -16.90 15.71
CA PRO A 45 9.47 -17.96 16.46
C PRO A 45 9.04 -17.53 17.86
N GLU A 46 9.88 -16.76 18.55
CA GLU A 46 9.63 -16.21 19.89
C GLU A 46 8.50 -15.18 19.94
N CYS A 47 8.07 -14.64 18.80
CA CYS A 47 6.99 -13.66 18.70
C CYS A 47 5.63 -14.28 18.36
N TYR A 48 5.51 -15.60 18.18
CA TYR A 48 4.27 -16.26 17.77
C TYR A 48 3.06 -15.87 18.64
N GLU A 49 3.16 -16.05 19.96
CA GLU A 49 2.04 -15.76 20.87
C GLU A 49 1.66 -14.28 20.81
N LYS A 50 2.65 -13.38 20.76
CA LYS A 50 2.39 -11.95 20.69
C LYS A 50 1.73 -11.55 19.37
N TYR A 51 2.19 -12.12 18.26
CA TYR A 51 1.63 -11.90 16.94
C TYR A 51 0.16 -12.32 16.89
N LYS A 52 -0.15 -13.50 17.42
CA LYS A 52 -1.53 -14.02 17.52
C LYS A 52 -2.41 -13.15 18.42
N GLU A 53 -1.90 -12.73 19.58
CA GLU A 53 -2.61 -11.84 20.50
C GLU A 53 -3.01 -10.53 19.82
N VAL A 54 -2.05 -9.81 19.22
CA VAL A 54 -2.36 -8.51 18.60
C VAL A 54 -3.30 -8.65 17.41
N HIS A 55 -3.18 -9.72 16.61
CA HIS A 55 -4.08 -9.96 15.46
C HIS A 55 -5.47 -10.46 15.87
N SER A 56 -5.66 -10.94 17.11
CA SER A 56 -7.00 -11.20 17.66
C SER A 56 -7.77 -9.93 18.01
N ALA A 57 -7.07 -8.80 18.13
CA ALA A 57 -7.60 -7.50 18.53
C ALA A 57 -7.01 -6.36 17.67
N VAL A 58 -7.05 -6.53 16.35
CA VAL A 58 -6.58 -5.51 15.40
C VAL A 58 -7.31 -4.18 15.65
N TRP A 59 -6.56 -3.08 15.61
CA TRP A 59 -7.11 -1.75 15.84
C TRP A 59 -8.20 -1.39 14.83
N SER A 60 -9.26 -0.72 15.30
CA SER A 60 -10.41 -0.37 14.49
C SER A 60 -10.07 0.48 13.27
N GLU A 61 -9.10 1.37 13.41
CA GLU A 61 -8.62 2.29 12.37
C GLU A 61 -7.88 1.54 11.26
N VAL A 62 -7.13 0.49 11.64
CA VAL A 62 -6.44 -0.39 10.69
C VAL A 62 -7.47 -1.22 9.93
N LEU A 63 -8.43 -1.84 10.63
CA LEU A 63 -9.53 -2.58 9.99
C LEU A 63 -10.37 -1.70 9.07
N HIS A 64 -10.67 -0.47 9.50
CA HIS A 64 -11.36 0.52 8.70
C HIS A 64 -10.58 0.85 7.43
N GLN A 65 -9.28 1.13 7.55
CA GLN A 65 -8.43 1.43 6.40
C GLN A 65 -8.35 0.27 5.41
N ILE A 66 -8.20 -0.98 5.88
CA ILE A 66 -8.21 -2.17 5.02
C ILE A 66 -9.52 -2.24 4.23
N LYS A 67 -10.66 -2.05 4.92
CA LYS A 67 -11.99 -2.08 4.30
C LYS A 67 -12.18 -0.97 3.27
N THR A 68 -11.79 0.27 3.58
CA THR A 68 -11.93 1.41 2.65
C THR A 68 -10.92 1.39 1.51
N SER A 69 -9.88 0.55 1.61
CA SER A 69 -8.92 0.24 0.55
C SER A 69 -9.37 -0.95 -0.30
N ASN A 70 -10.65 -1.33 -0.24
CA ASN A 70 -11.28 -2.39 -1.04
C ASN A 70 -10.59 -3.77 -0.94
N ILE A 71 -9.92 -4.02 0.19
CA ILE A 71 -9.39 -5.33 0.54
C ILE A 71 -10.49 -6.11 1.27
N VAL A 72 -10.77 -7.32 0.77
CA VAL A 72 -11.75 -8.24 1.35
C VAL A 72 -11.15 -9.64 1.44
N ASP A 73 -11.76 -10.51 2.24
CA ASP A 73 -11.33 -11.91 2.37
C ASP A 73 -9.84 -12.02 2.79
N TYR A 74 -9.39 -11.11 3.67
CA TYR A 74 -8.01 -11.03 4.12
C TYR A 74 -7.77 -11.99 5.29
N SER A 75 -6.92 -12.99 5.08
CA SER A 75 -6.47 -13.94 6.09
C SER A 75 -4.94 -14.00 6.16
N ILE A 76 -4.42 -14.30 7.35
CA ILE A 76 -3.00 -14.59 7.59
C ILE A 76 -2.89 -15.94 8.29
N PHE A 77 -2.17 -16.87 7.69
CA PHE A 77 -1.91 -18.21 8.18
C PHE A 77 -0.46 -18.31 8.68
N TYR A 78 -0.20 -19.19 9.64
CA TYR A 78 1.13 -19.42 10.18
C TYR A 78 1.49 -20.90 10.05
N ASP A 79 2.69 -21.19 9.56
CA ASP A 79 3.28 -22.52 9.54
C ASP A 79 4.34 -22.63 10.65
N ASP A 80 4.19 -23.59 11.55
CA ASP A 80 5.02 -23.74 12.75
C ASP A 80 6.42 -24.31 12.46
N GLN A 81 6.60 -25.03 11.36
CA GLN A 81 7.87 -25.62 10.98
C GLN A 81 8.80 -24.63 10.27
N THR A 82 8.25 -23.85 9.34
CA THR A 82 9.02 -22.86 8.57
C THR A 82 9.00 -21.47 9.20
N HIS A 83 8.09 -21.24 10.14
CA HIS A 83 7.76 -19.94 10.72
C HIS A 83 7.31 -18.90 9.69
N ILE A 84 6.75 -19.36 8.57
CA ILE A 84 6.24 -18.48 7.53
C ILE A 84 4.82 -18.04 7.88
N LEU A 85 4.59 -16.73 7.78
CA LEU A 85 3.26 -16.18 7.67
C LEU A 85 2.86 -16.11 6.20
N PHE A 86 1.74 -16.72 5.85
CA PHE A 86 1.13 -16.65 4.53
C PHE A 86 -0.11 -15.74 4.60
N ALA A 87 -0.03 -14.57 3.99
CA ALA A 87 -1.13 -13.61 3.90
C ALA A 87 -1.79 -13.72 2.52
N THR A 88 -3.12 -13.76 2.48
CA THR A 88 -3.91 -13.77 1.24
C THR A 88 -5.12 -12.86 1.36
N PHE A 89 -5.44 -12.14 0.30
CA PHE A 89 -6.63 -11.28 0.24
C PHE A 89 -7.12 -11.08 -1.20
N LYS A 90 -8.36 -10.59 -1.33
CA LYS A 90 -8.95 -10.15 -2.60
C LYS A 90 -9.05 -8.64 -2.63
N TYR A 91 -8.68 -8.06 -3.76
CA TYR A 91 -8.93 -6.65 -4.06
C TYR A 91 -10.12 -6.52 -5.01
N VAL A 92 -11.09 -5.69 -4.62
CA VAL A 92 -12.35 -5.46 -5.34
C VAL A 92 -12.60 -3.98 -5.66
N GLY A 93 -11.55 -3.15 -5.63
CA GLY A 93 -11.66 -1.72 -5.92
C GLY A 93 -11.48 -1.39 -7.40
N TYR A 94 -11.06 -0.16 -7.68
CA TYR A 94 -10.86 0.39 -9.03
C TYR A 94 -9.41 0.81 -9.30
N ASP A 95 -8.63 1.05 -8.24
CA ASP A 95 -7.25 1.54 -8.32
C ASP A 95 -6.46 0.95 -7.14
N TYR A 96 -5.83 -0.21 -7.37
CA TYR A 96 -5.06 -0.89 -6.34
C TYR A 96 -3.89 -0.03 -5.85
N ALA A 97 -3.18 0.64 -6.77
CA ALA A 97 -2.01 1.43 -6.43
C ALA A 97 -2.40 2.64 -5.57
N GLY A 98 -3.42 3.39 -5.96
CA GLY A 98 -3.94 4.50 -5.18
C GLY A 98 -4.53 4.08 -3.84
N ASP A 99 -5.17 2.92 -3.76
CA ASP A 99 -5.68 2.37 -2.49
C ASP A 99 -4.53 2.00 -1.54
N MET A 100 -3.45 1.39 -2.05
CA MET A 100 -2.28 1.03 -1.24
C MET A 100 -1.49 2.27 -0.80
N GLU A 101 -1.40 3.31 -1.62
CA GLU A 101 -0.77 4.57 -1.23
C GLU A 101 -1.53 5.24 -0.08
N ARG A 102 -2.87 5.28 -0.13
CA ARG A 102 -3.67 5.80 1.00
C ARG A 102 -3.50 4.98 2.28
N MET A 103 -3.30 3.66 2.19
CA MET A 103 -2.94 2.85 3.35
C MET A 103 -1.59 3.30 3.93
N LYS A 104 -0.60 3.51 3.08
CA LYS A 104 0.75 3.95 3.46
C LYS A 104 0.76 5.35 4.08
N GLU A 105 -0.09 6.26 3.64
CA GLU A 105 -0.23 7.60 4.20
C GLU A 105 -0.90 7.62 5.59
N ASN A 106 -1.67 6.60 5.94
CA ASN A 106 -2.42 6.56 7.20
C ASN A 106 -1.46 6.34 8.41
N PRO A 107 -1.37 7.30 9.35
CA PRO A 107 -0.44 7.22 10.47
C PRO A 107 -0.73 6.05 11.43
N LYS A 108 -2.00 5.64 11.57
CA LYS A 108 -2.37 4.49 12.41
C LYS A 108 -1.99 3.17 11.79
N VAL A 109 -2.05 3.07 10.46
CA VAL A 109 -1.55 1.90 9.73
C VAL A 109 -0.02 1.80 9.84
N ARG A 110 0.70 2.91 9.69
CA ARG A 110 2.16 2.96 9.88
C ARG A 110 2.58 2.57 11.29
N GLU A 111 1.87 3.06 12.31
CA GLU A 111 2.11 2.71 13.71
C GLU A 111 1.90 1.21 13.95
N TRP A 112 0.81 0.66 13.41
CA TRP A 112 0.53 -0.78 13.44
C TRP A 112 1.64 -1.60 12.75
N TRP A 113 2.04 -1.21 11.54
CA TRP A 113 3.10 -1.86 10.80
C TRP A 113 4.43 -1.84 11.55
N LYS A 114 4.82 -0.69 12.10
CA LYS A 114 6.06 -0.59 12.89
C LYS A 114 6.08 -1.54 14.07
N MET A 115 4.94 -1.77 14.73
CA MET A 115 4.82 -2.77 15.80
C MET A 115 4.94 -4.19 15.24
N THR A 116 4.19 -4.54 14.19
CA THR A 116 4.19 -5.91 13.65
C THR A 116 5.49 -6.30 12.95
N ASP A 117 6.18 -5.35 12.32
CA ASP A 117 7.48 -5.55 11.67
C ASP A 117 8.54 -6.01 12.68
N GLN A 118 8.43 -5.59 13.96
CA GLN A 118 9.35 -6.04 15.01
C GLN A 118 9.26 -7.55 15.27
N PHE A 119 8.11 -8.16 14.99
CA PHE A 119 7.87 -9.60 15.13
C PHE A 119 8.33 -10.39 13.90
N GLN A 120 8.65 -9.70 12.80
CA GLN A 120 8.85 -10.30 11.49
C GLN A 120 10.28 -10.13 11.00
N GLU A 121 10.62 -10.91 9.99
CA GLU A 121 11.84 -10.81 9.20
C GLU A 121 11.48 -10.88 7.72
N SER A 122 11.80 -9.80 6.97
CA SER A 122 11.57 -9.81 5.53
C SER A 122 12.46 -10.83 4.82
N MET A 123 11.87 -11.50 3.84
CA MET A 123 12.57 -12.40 2.92
C MET A 123 13.03 -11.68 1.65
N VAL A 124 12.77 -10.38 1.53
CA VAL A 124 13.07 -9.57 0.35
C VAL A 124 14.40 -8.83 0.59
N PRO A 125 15.44 -9.07 -0.23
CA PRO A 125 16.72 -8.41 -0.08
C PRO A 125 16.59 -6.87 -0.13
N GLY A 126 17.12 -6.20 0.90
CA GLY A 126 17.12 -4.74 1.01
C GLY A 126 15.82 -4.13 1.55
N ALA A 127 14.79 -4.92 1.87
CA ALA A 127 13.59 -4.41 2.53
C ALA A 127 13.89 -4.02 3.98
N LYS A 128 13.36 -2.86 4.40
CA LYS A 128 13.65 -2.27 5.71
C LYS A 128 12.43 -2.22 6.64
N SER A 129 11.25 -1.94 6.08
CA SER A 129 9.99 -1.89 6.81
C SER A 129 8.80 -2.04 5.85
N SER A 130 7.62 -2.34 6.38
CA SER A 130 6.35 -2.29 5.63
C SER A 130 6.02 -0.89 5.11
N GLU A 131 6.55 0.16 5.75
CA GLU A 131 6.30 1.56 5.37
C GLU A 131 7.12 2.01 4.15
N ASP A 132 8.35 1.50 3.98
CA ASP A 132 9.28 1.95 2.92
C ASP A 132 8.70 1.73 1.50
N GLY A 133 7.84 0.73 1.34
CA GLY A 133 7.13 0.41 0.10
C GLY A 133 7.98 -0.34 -0.93
N VAL A 134 9.20 0.11 -1.24
CA VAL A 134 10.08 -0.55 -2.21
C VAL A 134 11.53 -0.66 -1.69
N PRO A 135 12.11 -1.89 -1.65
CA PRO A 135 11.44 -3.16 -1.92
C PRO A 135 10.41 -3.51 -0.84
N ALA A 136 9.36 -4.23 -1.23
CA ALA A 136 8.26 -4.55 -0.32
C ALA A 136 8.72 -5.41 0.86
N TRP A 137 8.16 -5.18 2.04
CA TRP A 137 8.46 -5.95 3.24
C TRP A 137 8.00 -7.41 3.14
N TRP A 138 6.78 -7.61 2.64
CA TRP A 138 6.23 -8.92 2.35
C TRP A 138 6.63 -9.36 0.95
N LYS A 139 7.09 -10.60 0.81
CA LYS A 139 7.47 -11.18 -0.48
C LYS A 139 6.20 -11.62 -1.22
N PRO A 140 5.89 -11.08 -2.41
CA PRO A 140 4.75 -11.55 -3.19
C PRO A 140 4.97 -13.00 -3.65
N VAL A 141 3.89 -13.77 -3.76
CA VAL A 141 3.90 -15.11 -4.37
C VAL A 141 2.96 -15.15 -5.58
N GLU A 142 3.31 -15.99 -6.55
CA GLU A 142 2.58 -16.11 -7.82
C GLU A 142 1.35 -17.02 -7.67
N GLU A 143 0.20 -16.55 -8.15
CA GLU A 143 -0.96 -17.40 -8.37
C GLU A 143 -0.77 -18.17 -9.68
N VAL A 144 -0.51 -19.47 -9.58
CA VAL A 144 -0.29 -20.36 -10.74
C VAL A 144 -1.55 -21.12 -11.18
N PHE A 145 -2.58 -21.14 -10.33
CA PHE A 145 -3.85 -21.83 -10.59
C PHE A 145 -4.98 -21.23 -9.78
N TYR A 146 -6.17 -21.15 -10.39
CA TYR A 146 -7.42 -20.79 -9.72
C TYR A 146 -8.59 -21.47 -10.43
N GLN A 147 -9.51 -22.02 -9.64
CA GLN A 147 -10.81 -22.49 -10.08
C GLN A 147 -11.87 -21.79 -9.24
N ALA A 148 -12.81 -21.13 -9.92
CA ALA A 148 -13.97 -20.48 -9.28
C ALA A 148 -15.03 -21.50 -8.87
#